data_AF-A0A0A9F3Y4-F1
#
_entry.id   AF-A0A0A9F3Y4-F1
#
_cell.length_a   1.000
_cell.length_b   1.000
_cell.length_c   1.000
_cell.angle_alpha   90.00
_cell.angle_beta   90.00
_cell.angle_gamma   90.00
#
_symmetry.space_group_name_H-M   'P 1'
#
loop_
_entity.id
_entity.type
_entity.pdbx_description
1 polymer ?
#
loop_
_entity_poly.entity_id
_entity_poly.type
_entity_poly.pdbx_seq_one_letter_code
_entity_poly.pdbx_strand_id
1 'polypeptide(L)'
;MGRIRPTAGKKMSGEVRSVPAFDFIEWLKQTVSEQDYVMKMDVEGTEFDLISRLFDTGAICLIDELFLECHYNRWQKCSPGERSPKYESTYEECLDLFSSLRGSGILVHQWW
;
A
#
# COMPACT_ATOMS: atom_id res chain seq x y z
N MET A 1 -8.58 12.10 10.54
CA MET A 1 -9.66 11.28 9.92
C MET A 1 -9.40 11.19 8.42
N GLY A 2 -8.75 10.12 7.97
CA GLY A 2 -8.61 9.83 6.54
C GLY A 2 -9.96 9.40 5.96
N ARG A 3 -10.39 10.03 4.87
CA ARG A 3 -11.59 9.63 4.13
C ARG A 3 -11.13 8.87 2.88
N ILE A 4 -11.39 7.58 2.82
CA ILE A 4 -11.37 6.86 1.54
C ILE A 4 -12.59 7.39 0.77
N ARG A 5 -12.36 8.31 -0.18
CA ARG A 5 -13.42 8.81 -1.04
C ARG A 5 -13.58 7.83 -2.20
N PRO A 6 -14.80 7.36 -2.51
CA PRO A 6 -15.03 6.65 -3.75
C PRO A 6 -14.72 7.58 -4.93
N THR A 7 -13.98 7.10 -5.91
CA THR A 7 -13.79 7.79 -7.19
C THR A 7 -15.15 8.02 -7.84
N ALA A 8 -15.46 9.28 -8.11
CA ALA A 8 -16.73 9.68 -8.71
C ALA A 8 -16.84 9.07 -10.12
N GLY A 9 -17.66 8.01 -10.28
CA GLY A 9 -17.92 7.42 -11.59
C GLY A 9 -18.35 5.95 -11.58
N LYS A 10 -18.02 5.17 -10.55
CA LYS A 10 -18.46 3.77 -10.42
C LYS A 10 -19.65 3.69 -9.47
N LYS A 11 -20.83 3.23 -9.93
CA LYS A 11 -21.94 2.83 -9.05
C LYS A 11 -21.48 1.68 -8.17
N MET A 12 -20.84 1.99 -7.05
CA MET A 12 -20.62 1.01 -5.98
C MET A 12 -21.95 0.78 -5.30
N SER A 13 -22.53 -0.41 -5.48
CA SER A 13 -23.77 -0.85 -4.81
C SER A 13 -23.55 -1.24 -3.34
N GLY A 14 -22.55 -0.64 -2.67
CA GLY A 14 -22.16 -0.95 -1.31
C GLY A 14 -22.54 0.16 -0.34
N GLU A 15 -23.01 -0.21 0.84
CA GLU A 15 -23.18 0.71 1.97
C GLU A 15 -21.81 1.32 2.32
N VAL A 16 -21.69 2.65 2.23
CA VAL A 16 -20.47 3.36 2.64
C VAL A 16 -20.42 3.37 4.17
N ARG A 17 -19.47 2.63 4.74
CA ARG A 17 -19.26 2.57 6.18
C ARG A 17 -18.09 3.44 6.59
N SER A 18 -18.32 4.30 7.57
CA SER A 18 -17.24 5.03 8.24
C SER A 18 -16.61 4.12 9.29
N VAL A 19 -15.30 3.92 9.20
CA VAL A 19 -14.51 3.20 10.20
C VAL A 19 -13.53 4.16 10.87
N PRO A 20 -13.21 4.00 12.16
CA PRO A 20 -12.11 4.73 12.79
C PRO A 20 -10.80 4.43 12.04
N ALA A 21 -9.96 5.45 11.87
CA ALA A 21 -8.67 5.36 11.22
C ALA A 21 -7.64 6.17 12.01
N PHE A 22 -6.37 5.77 11.92
CA PHE A 22 -5.23 6.43 12.56
C PHE A 22 -4.15 6.75 11.53
N ASP A 23 -3.19 7.59 11.90
CA ASP A 23 -2.01 7.84 11.06
C ASP A 23 -0.98 6.73 11.31
N PHE A 24 -0.78 5.88 10.31
CA PHE A 24 0.14 4.75 10.40
C PHE A 24 1.58 5.17 10.70
N ILE A 25 2.05 6.28 10.12
CA ILE A 25 3.43 6.72 10.29
C ILE A 25 3.66 7.25 11.69
N GLU A 26 2.71 8.04 12.20
CA GLU A 26 2.78 8.52 13.58
C GLU A 26 2.77 7.34 14.57
N TRP A 27 1.86 6.40 14.36
CA TRP A 27 1.77 5.19 15.18
C TRP A 27 3.06 4.36 15.11
N LEU A 28 3.64 4.17 13.92
CA LEU A 28 4.87 3.42 13.74
C LEU A 28 6.01 4.03 14.56
N LYS A 29 6.26 5.34 14.40
CA LYS A 29 7.30 6.06 15.13
C LYS A 29 7.14 6.04 16.65
N GLN A 30 5.91 5.91 17.15
CA GLN A 30 5.63 5.84 18.59
C GLN A 30 5.69 4.42 19.15
N THR A 31 5.54 3.41 18.29
CA THR A 31 5.36 2.01 18.72
C THR A 31 6.63 1.19 18.58
N VAL A 32 7.40 1.42 17.52
CA VAL A 32 8.60 0.62 17.24
C VAL A 32 9.87 1.41 17.45
N SER A 33 10.94 0.69 17.75
CA SER A 33 12.30 1.21 17.84
C SER A 33 13.13 0.71 16.66
N GLU A 34 14.34 1.23 16.49
CA GLU A 34 15.32 0.75 15.48
C GLU A 34 15.75 -0.72 15.68
N GLN A 35 15.22 -1.41 16.70
CA GLN A 35 15.45 -2.82 16.97
C GLN A 35 14.33 -3.75 16.49
N ASP A 36 13.29 -3.19 15.87
CA ASP A 36 12.12 -3.92 15.40
C ASP A 36 12.13 -3.96 13.86
N TYR A 37 12.63 -5.08 13.30
CA TYR A 37 13.21 -5.09 11.95
C TYR A 37 12.28 -5.49 10.79
N VAL A 38 11.16 -6.20 11.06
CA VAL A 38 10.39 -6.91 10.01
C VAL A 38 8.95 -6.41 9.93
N MET A 39 8.51 -5.99 8.74
CA MET A 39 7.14 -5.55 8.47
C MET A 39 6.49 -6.34 7.33
N LYS A 40 5.21 -6.69 7.48
CA LYS A 40 4.34 -7.15 6.39
C LYS A 40 3.31 -6.07 6.05
N MET A 41 3.18 -5.72 4.78
CA MET A 41 2.29 -4.68 4.30
C MET A 41 1.40 -5.19 3.16
N ASP A 42 0.10 -5.03 3.36
CA ASP A 42 -0.97 -5.36 2.43
C ASP A 42 -2.08 -4.33 2.70
N VAL A 43 -2.14 -3.30 1.85
CA VAL A 43 -2.93 -2.07 2.08
C VAL A 43 -3.83 -1.74 0.89
N GLU A 44 -4.15 -2.75 0.08
CA GLU A 44 -5.20 -2.74 -0.94
C GLU A 44 -5.16 -1.50 -1.86
N GLY A 45 -3.99 -1.20 -2.45
CA GLY A 45 -3.83 -0.16 -3.47
C GLY A 45 -3.29 1.18 -2.98
N THR A 46 -2.88 1.28 -1.72
CA THR A 46 -2.28 2.50 -1.14
C THR A 46 -0.77 2.37 -0.89
N GLU A 47 -0.14 1.35 -1.47
CA GLU A 47 1.28 1.02 -1.25
C GLU A 47 2.20 2.17 -1.65
N PHE A 48 1.99 2.73 -2.85
CA PHE A 48 2.84 3.81 -3.39
C PHE A 48 2.80 5.07 -2.52
N ASP A 49 1.59 5.49 -2.13
CA ASP A 49 1.39 6.67 -1.26
C ASP A 49 2.04 6.45 0.11
N LEU A 50 1.88 5.26 0.68
CA LEU A 50 2.40 4.93 2.01
C LEU A 50 3.92 4.85 1.99
N ILE A 51 4.52 4.19 1.01
CA ILE A 51 5.97 4.08 0.85
C ILE A 51 6.60 5.45 0.62
N SER A 52 6.03 6.29 -0.27
CA SER A 52 6.53 7.66 -0.46
C SER A 52 6.54 8.43 0.86
N ARG A 53 5.44 8.35 1.62
CA ARG A 53 5.32 9.08 2.89
C ARG A 53 6.26 8.52 3.97
N LEU A 54 6.56 7.21 3.96
CA LEU A 54 7.57 6.60 4.84
C LEU A 54 8.98 7.16 4.57
N PHE A 55 9.33 7.36 3.29
CA PHE A 55 10.58 8.02 2.90
C PHE A 55 10.59 9.50 3.33
N ASP A 56 9.55 10.26 2.98
CA ASP A 56 9.48 11.70 3.26
C ASP A 56 9.61 12.01 4.75
N THR A 57 9.09 11.13 5.60
CA THR A 57 9.10 11.29 7.05
C THR A 57 10.31 10.64 7.72
N GLY A 58 11.15 9.90 7.00
CA GLY A 58 12.25 9.10 7.55
C GLY A 58 11.80 7.91 8.41
N ALA A 59 10.50 7.60 8.45
CA ALA A 59 9.98 6.44 9.17
C ALA A 59 10.41 5.11 8.54
N ILE A 60 10.79 5.13 7.25
CA ILE A 60 11.31 3.96 6.55
C ILE A 60 12.57 3.38 7.22
N CYS A 61 13.34 4.20 7.96
CA CYS A 61 14.52 3.76 8.70
C CYS A 61 14.20 2.85 9.90
N LEU A 62 12.92 2.69 10.25
CA LEU A 62 12.45 1.76 11.26
C LEU A 62 12.08 0.39 10.66
N ILE A 63 12.34 0.17 9.37
CA ILE A 63 11.96 -1.03 8.63
C ILE A 63 13.17 -1.51 7.83
N ASP A 64 13.79 -2.60 8.28
CA ASP A 64 14.94 -3.19 7.59
C ASP A 64 14.52 -4.26 6.57
N GLU A 65 13.49 -5.06 6.91
CA GLU A 65 12.92 -6.09 6.06
C GLU A 65 11.42 -5.87 5.85
N LEU A 66 11.00 -5.81 4.58
CA LEU A 66 9.63 -5.50 4.18
C LEU A 66 9.05 -6.60 3.28
N PHE A 67 7.97 -7.23 3.73
CA PHE A 67 7.14 -8.11 2.91
C PHE A 67 5.96 -7.31 2.35
N LEU A 68 6.02 -6.94 1.07
CA LEU A 68 5.06 -6.04 0.44
C LEU A 68 4.21 -6.79 -0.59
N GLU A 69 2.89 -6.73 -0.42
CA GLU A 69 1.92 -7.06 -1.47
C GLU A 69 1.62 -5.82 -2.30
N CYS A 70 2.14 -5.78 -3.52
CA CYS A 70 1.88 -4.65 -4.42
C CYS A 70 0.65 -4.94 -5.28
N HIS A 71 -0.38 -4.11 -5.09
CA HIS A 71 -1.63 -4.21 -5.83
C HIS A 71 -1.54 -3.46 -7.16
N TYR A 72 -1.70 -4.21 -8.26
CA TYR A 72 -1.66 -3.68 -9.62
C TYR A 72 -2.90 -4.09 -10.42
N ASN A 73 -3.05 -3.51 -11.61
CA ASN A 73 -4.19 -3.53 -12.54
C ASN A 73 -4.60 -4.90 -13.12
N ARG A 74 -4.50 -5.97 -12.34
CA ARG A 74 -4.98 -7.30 -12.68
C ARG A 74 -6.46 -7.26 -13.03
N TRP A 75 -6.82 -7.86 -14.16
CA TRP A 75 -8.20 -8.01 -14.60
C TRP A 75 -8.98 -8.90 -13.64
N GLN A 76 -9.95 -8.34 -12.95
CA GLN A 76 -10.87 -9.09 -12.09
C GLN A 76 -12.27 -9.09 -12.69
N LYS A 77 -13.00 -10.21 -12.48
CA LYS A 77 -14.43 -10.28 -12.79
C LYS A 77 -15.18 -9.55 -11.68
N CYS A 78 -15.44 -8.26 -11.87
CA CYS A 78 -16.26 -7.49 -10.94
C CYS A 78 -17.77 -7.68 -11.19
N SER A 79 -18.14 -8.12 -12.40
CA SER A 79 -19.51 -8.37 -12.86
C SER A 79 -19.56 -9.53 -13.86
N PRO A 80 -20.70 -10.23 -14.02
CA PRO A 80 -20.84 -11.28 -15.03
C PRO A 80 -20.62 -10.71 -16.44
N GLY A 81 -19.60 -11.19 -17.14
CA GLY A 81 -19.32 -10.83 -18.53
C GLY A 81 -18.38 -9.63 -18.74
N GLU A 82 -18.06 -8.86 -17.71
CA GLU A 82 -17.14 -7.72 -17.81
C GLU A 82 -15.89 -7.90 -16.92
N ARG A 83 -14.72 -7.57 -17.47
CA ARG A 83 -13.46 -7.48 -16.71
C ARG A 83 -13.07 -6.01 -16.64
N SER A 84 -12.78 -5.51 -15.45
CA SER A 84 -12.19 -4.18 -15.25
C SER A 84 -10.96 -4.29 -14.37
N PRO A 85 -9.93 -3.44 -14.57
CA PRO A 85 -8.82 -3.37 -13.63
C PRO A 85 -9.32 -2.90 -12.25
N LYS A 86 -8.82 -3.54 -11.17
CA LYS A 86 -9.14 -3.16 -9.78
C LYS A 86 -8.35 -1.92 -9.33
N TYR A 87 -7.12 -1.77 -9.81
CA TYR A 87 -6.19 -0.69 -9.47
C TYR A 87 -5.67 0.01 -10.73
N GLU A 88 -5.17 1.23 -10.56
CA GLU A 88 -4.60 2.03 -11.64
C GLU A 88 -3.16 1.62 -11.95
N SER A 89 -2.36 1.35 -10.91
CA SER A 89 -0.95 0.97 -11.03
C SER A 89 -0.74 -0.31 -11.83
N THR A 90 0.33 -0.37 -12.60
CA THR A 90 0.77 -1.49 -13.42
C THR A 90 1.70 -2.43 -12.66
N TYR A 91 1.88 -3.63 -13.19
CA TYR A 91 2.87 -4.56 -12.62
C TYR A 91 4.31 -4.04 -12.75
N GLU A 92 4.61 -3.29 -13.81
CA GLU A 92 5.92 -2.67 -14.02
C GLU A 92 6.22 -1.63 -12.94
N GLU A 93 5.26 -0.77 -12.61
CA GLU A 93 5.40 0.19 -11.51
C GLU A 93 5.63 -0.49 -10.16
N CYS A 94 5.02 -1.67 -9.92
CA CYS A 94 5.35 -2.47 -8.74
C CYS A 94 6.81 -2.95 -8.75
N LEU A 95 7.32 -3.42 -9.88
CA LEU A 95 8.72 -3.85 -10.01
C LEU A 95 9.70 -2.69 -9.80
N ASP A 96 9.35 -1.50 -10.29
CA ASP A 96 10.12 -0.28 -10.07
C ASP A 96 10.12 0.11 -8.59
N LEU A 97 8.98 0.01 -7.92
CA LEU A 97 8.88 0.21 -6.47
C LEU A 97 9.79 -0.75 -5.70
N PHE A 98 9.76 -2.05 -6.01
CA PHE A 98 10.65 -3.04 -5.40
C PHE A 98 12.12 -2.71 -5.67
N SER A 99 12.45 -2.27 -6.88
CA SER A 99 13.82 -1.92 -7.26
C SER A 99 14.30 -0.66 -6.54
N SER A 100 13.44 0.34 -6.39
CA SER A 100 13.71 1.56 -5.64
C SER A 100 13.98 1.27 -4.17
N LEU A 101 13.12 0.49 -3.51
CA LEU A 101 13.29 0.08 -2.11
C LEU A 101 14.62 -0.64 -1.89
N ARG A 102 14.99 -1.58 -2.78
CA ARG A 102 16.29 -2.26 -2.73
C ARG A 102 17.46 -1.30 -2.95
N GLY A 103 17.32 -0.34 -3.87
CA GLY A 103 18.31 0.70 -4.11
C GLY A 103 18.53 1.62 -2.91
N SER A 104 17.52 1.78 -2.05
CA SER A 104 17.59 2.50 -0.79
C SER A 104 18.11 1.66 0.39
N GLY A 105 18.43 0.38 0.17
CA GLY A 105 19.01 -0.51 1.19
C GLY A 105 18.00 -1.34 1.99
N ILE A 106 16.71 -1.31 1.64
CA ILE A 106 15.66 -2.09 2.32
C ILE A 106 15.60 -3.50 1.73
N LEU A 107 15.56 -4.52 2.59
CA LEU A 107 15.35 -5.90 2.17
C LEU A 107 13.86 -6.12 1.90
N VAL A 108 13.45 -5.87 0.66
CA VAL A 108 12.05 -6.04 0.25
C VAL A 108 11.78 -7.37 -0.48
N HIS A 109 10.77 -8.07 0.02
CA HIS A 109 10.26 -9.35 -0.45
C HIS A 109 8.86 -9.16 -1.02
N GLN A 110 8.59 -9.81 -2.15
CA GLN A 110 7.24 -9.85 -2.71
C GLN A 110 6.36 -10.78 -1.87
N TRP A 111 5.21 -10.26 -1.43
CA TRP A 111 4.14 -11.02 -0.80
C TRP A 111 2.95 -11.17 -1.80
N TRP A 112 2.17 -12.24 -1.67
CA TRP A 112 1.07 -12.61 -2.59
C TRP A 112 -0.24 -12.88 -1.87
#